data_AF-A0A8S9H8Z0-F1
#
_entry.id   AF-A0A8S9H8Z0-F1
#
_cell.length_a   1.000
_cell.length_b   1.000
_cell.length_c   1.000
_cell.angle_alpha   90.00
_cell.angle_beta   90.00
_cell.angle_gamma   90.00
#
_symmetry.space_group_name_H-M   'P 1'
#
loop_
_entity.id
_entity.type
_entity.pdbx_description
1 polymer ?
#
loop_
_entity_poly.entity_id
_entity_poly.type
_entity_poly.pdbx_seq_one_letter_code
_entity_poly.pdbx_strand_id
1 'polypeptide(L)'
;MEGKELLTTGLQVQIGNGEETLIWRDAWLPTHPPRVPRQRNHIDINDHTVNTLFLPGTRQWNVELLAQIMVPEDVVLVKQIVVSSFGGQDLLGWNYTDDGMYTVKSGYWLSMHSNVHQVNPLRGSVESGTLENECCS
;
A
#
# COMPACT_ATOMS: atom_id res chain seq x y z
N MET A 1 -15.20 -14.49 -15.85
CA MET A 1 -14.16 -13.51 -15.45
C MET A 1 -14.28 -13.35 -13.95
N GLU A 2 -13.88 -14.36 -13.15
CA GLU A 2 -14.13 -14.33 -11.70
C GLU A 2 -12.86 -14.39 -10.83
N GLY A 3 -11.67 -14.50 -11.43
CA GLY A 3 -10.43 -14.65 -10.65
C GLY A 3 -9.88 -13.34 -10.07
N LYS A 4 -10.11 -12.19 -10.72
CA LYS A 4 -9.47 -10.92 -10.34
C LYS A 4 -10.18 -10.22 -9.19
N GLU A 5 -11.52 -10.27 -9.15
CA GLU A 5 -12.30 -9.69 -8.05
C GLU A 5 -12.05 -10.44 -6.75
N LEU A 6 -12.00 -11.77 -6.81
CA LEU A 6 -11.78 -12.62 -5.64
C LEU A 6 -10.37 -12.49 -5.07
N LEU A 7 -9.39 -12.02 -5.86
CA LEU A 7 -8.02 -11.65 -5.45
C LEU A 7 -7.90 -10.21 -4.93
N THR A 8 -8.96 -9.41 -4.96
CA THR A 8 -8.91 -8.02 -4.47
C THR A 8 -9.62 -7.89 -3.12
N THR A 9 -10.65 -8.70 -2.86
CA THR A 9 -11.50 -8.63 -1.64
C THR A 9 -10.77 -8.97 -0.33
N GLY A 10 -9.55 -9.51 -0.39
CA GLY A 10 -8.75 -9.91 0.78
C GLY A 10 -7.43 -9.18 0.94
N LEU A 11 -7.08 -8.27 0.02
CA LEU A 11 -5.83 -7.53 0.11
C LEU A 11 -5.97 -6.50 1.23
N GLN A 12 -5.03 -6.51 2.16
CA GLN A 12 -4.91 -5.52 3.21
C GLN A 12 -3.49 -4.99 3.28
N VAL A 13 -3.36 -3.69 3.49
CA VAL A 13 -2.08 -3.10 3.83
C VAL A 13 -1.81 -3.27 5.32
N GLN A 14 -0.74 -3.98 5.66
CA GLN A 14 -0.13 -4.06 6.97
C GLN A 14 0.73 -2.81 7.19
N ILE A 15 0.37 -2.00 8.18
CA ILE A 15 1.03 -0.72 8.44
C ILE A 15 2.42 -0.94 9.05
N GLY A 16 3.44 -0.52 8.31
CA GLY A 16 4.84 -0.47 8.73
C GLY A 16 5.24 0.94 9.16
N ASN A 17 5.49 1.84 8.21
CA ASN A 17 5.84 3.24 8.46
C ASN A 17 4.69 4.19 8.11
N GLY A 18 3.67 3.71 7.40
CA GLY A 18 2.50 4.47 6.98
C GLY A 18 2.79 5.58 5.97
N GLU A 19 4.00 5.65 5.41
CA GLU A 19 4.42 6.74 4.52
C GLU A 19 3.84 6.61 3.12
N GLU A 20 3.48 5.38 2.74
CA GLU A 20 3.01 5.03 1.42
C GLU A 20 1.48 4.78 1.42
N THR A 21 0.94 4.30 2.55
CA THR A 21 -0.50 4.01 2.68
C THR A 21 -1.36 5.27 2.80
N LEU A 22 -2.32 5.45 1.89
CA LEU A 22 -3.31 6.53 1.92
C LEU A 22 -4.48 6.18 2.85
N ILE A 23 -4.82 7.10 3.76
CA ILE A 23 -5.81 6.86 4.82
C ILE A 23 -7.16 6.43 4.24
N TRP A 24 -7.63 7.08 3.18
CA TRP A 24 -8.99 6.93 2.64
C TRP A 24 -9.07 6.11 1.35
N ARG A 25 -7.94 5.63 0.82
CA ARG A 25 -7.90 4.87 -0.44
C ARG A 25 -7.42 3.44 -0.26
N ASP A 26 -6.53 3.20 0.69
CA ASP A 26 -6.00 1.87 0.95
C ASP A 26 -6.81 1.11 2.01
N ALA A 27 -7.05 -0.17 1.76
CA ALA A 27 -7.68 -1.05 2.74
C ALA A 27 -6.65 -1.48 3.80
N TRP A 28 -6.53 -0.72 4.89
CA TRP A 28 -5.57 -1.02 5.96
C TRP A 28 -6.22 -1.39 7.31
N LEU A 29 -7.53 -1.20 7.48
CA LEU A 29 -8.20 -1.62 8.72
C LEU A 29 -8.34 -3.14 8.81
N PRO A 30 -8.05 -3.74 10.00
CA PRO A 30 -8.18 -5.16 10.26
C PRO A 30 -9.65 -5.56 10.37
N THR A 31 -10.29 -5.70 9.21
CA THR A 31 -11.70 -6.01 9.04
C THR A 31 -11.86 -7.11 8.01
N HIS A 32 -13.01 -7.79 8.02
CA HIS A 32 -13.32 -8.84 7.06
C HIS A 32 -14.60 -8.48 6.30
N PRO A 33 -14.51 -8.06 5.02
CA PRO A 33 -13.27 -7.82 4.24
C PRO A 33 -12.50 -6.56 4.70
N PRO A 34 -11.19 -6.46 4.38
CA PRO A 34 -10.41 -5.25 4.65
C PRO A 34 -11.01 -4.03 3.97
N ARG A 35 -10.98 -2.88 4.65
CA ARG A 35 -11.53 -1.62 4.13
C ARG A 35 -10.78 -0.39 4.65
N VAL A 36 -11.12 0.76 4.06
CA VAL A 36 -10.72 2.08 4.56
C VAL A 36 -11.52 2.46 5.81
N PRO A 37 -11.01 3.36 6.67
CA PRO A 37 -11.79 3.97 7.74
C PRO A 37 -12.92 4.83 7.20
N ARG A 38 -13.97 4.99 8.01
CA ARG A 38 -15.11 5.86 7.73
C ARG A 38 -14.85 7.24 8.32
N GLN A 39 -14.97 8.26 7.47
CA GLN A 39 -14.81 9.66 7.86
C GLN A 39 -15.93 10.08 8.81
N ARG A 40 -15.57 10.75 9.91
CA ARG A 40 -16.53 11.38 10.83
C ARG A 40 -17.00 12.75 10.32
N ASN A 41 -16.10 13.50 9.69
CA ASN A 41 -16.32 14.84 9.17
C ASN A 41 -15.76 14.93 7.75
N HIS A 42 -16.32 15.79 6.90
CA HIS A 42 -15.74 16.13 5.59
C HIS A 42 -14.50 17.01 5.78
N ILE A 43 -13.42 16.40 6.25
CA ILE A 43 -12.10 17.02 6.29
C ILE A 43 -11.45 16.71 4.96
N ASP A 44 -11.08 17.75 4.21
CA ASP A 44 -10.44 17.63 2.89
C ASP A 44 -8.97 17.22 3.06
N ILE A 45 -8.76 15.96 3.44
CA ILE A 45 -7.45 15.33 3.65
C ILE A 45 -7.29 14.14 2.69
N ASN A 46 -7.78 14.31 1.47
CA ASN A 46 -7.94 13.23 0.48
C ASN A 46 -6.63 12.56 0.03
N ASP A 47 -5.47 13.13 0.36
CA ASP A 47 -4.14 12.61 0.01
C ASP A 47 -3.21 12.46 1.23
N HIS A 48 -3.78 12.38 2.44
CA HIS A 48 -2.98 12.11 3.64
C HIS A 48 -2.65 10.62 3.79
N THR A 49 -1.41 10.36 4.18
CA THR A 49 -0.86 9.05 4.45
C THR A 49 -1.03 8.66 5.92
N VAL A 50 -1.03 7.37 6.23
CA VAL A 50 -1.27 6.83 7.58
C VAL A 50 -0.24 7.33 8.60
N ASN A 51 0.99 7.62 8.18
CA ASN A 51 2.02 8.19 9.06
C ASN A 51 1.61 9.53 9.71
N THR A 52 0.72 10.29 9.08
CA THR A 52 0.20 11.57 9.61
C THR A 52 -0.69 11.36 10.83
N LEU A 53 -1.15 10.13 11.07
CA LEU A 53 -1.93 9.73 12.23
C LEU A 53 -1.05 9.39 13.44
N PHE A 54 0.27 9.37 13.29
CA PHE A 54 1.19 9.16 14.40
C PHE A 54 1.49 10.47 15.14
N LEU A 55 1.85 10.37 16.42
CA LEU A 55 2.45 11.49 17.14
C LEU A 55 3.82 11.81 16.51
N PRO A 56 4.16 13.11 16.32
CA PRO A 56 5.38 13.52 15.63
C PRO A 56 6.65 12.87 16.19
N GLY A 57 7.49 12.32 15.31
CA GLY A 57 8.74 11.65 15.70
C GLY A 57 8.55 10.31 16.43
N THR A 58 7.32 9.80 16.50
CA THR A 58 7.02 8.51 17.11
C THR A 58 6.28 7.60 16.13
N ARG A 59 5.99 6.37 16.57
CA ARG A 59 5.10 5.43 15.88
C ARG A 59 3.86 5.10 16.72
N GLN A 60 3.49 6.03 17.61
CA GLN A 60 2.30 5.90 18.45
C GLN A 60 1.16 6.66 17.80
N TRP A 61 -0.03 6.08 17.80
CA TRP A 61 -1.23 6.71 17.26
C TRP A 61 -1.60 7.98 18.03
N ASN A 62 -1.88 9.06 17.30
CA ASN A 62 -2.48 10.27 17.84
C ASN A 62 -3.99 10.05 18.02
N VAL A 63 -4.38 9.59 19.21
CA VAL A 63 -5.77 9.22 19.53
C VAL A 63 -6.74 10.40 19.39
N GLU A 64 -6.28 11.62 19.69
CA GLU A 64 -7.10 12.83 19.56
C GLU A 64 -7.43 13.10 18.08
N LEU A 65 -6.41 13.07 17.21
CA LEU A 65 -6.60 13.22 15.77
C LEU A 65 -7.51 12.13 15.19
N LEU A 66 -7.29 10.87 15.58
CA LEU A 66 -8.14 9.75 15.16
C LEU A 66 -9.62 9.99 15.52
N ALA A 67 -9.89 10.45 16.75
CA ALA A 67 -11.24 10.75 17.21
C ALA A 67 -11.89 11.94 16.49
N GLN A 68 -11.10 12.88 15.95
CA GLN A 68 -11.61 14.00 15.18
C GLN A 68 -12.01 13.61 13.75
N ILE A 69 -11.26 12.71 13.12
CA ILE A 69 -11.40 12.43 11.68
C ILE A 69 -12.15 11.12 11.38
N MET A 70 -12.19 10.16 12.30
CA MET A 70 -12.80 8.83 12.09
C MET A 70 -13.97 8.56 13.04
N VAL A 71 -14.89 7.70 12.61
CA VAL A 71 -15.97 7.21 13.47
C VAL A 71 -15.40 6.41 14.67
N PRO A 72 -16.03 6.47 15.86
CA PRO A 72 -15.46 5.86 17.07
C PRO A 72 -15.11 4.38 16.92
N GLU A 73 -15.92 3.62 16.17
CA GLU A 73 -15.71 2.19 15.95
C GLU A 73 -14.41 1.93 15.20
N ASP A 74 -14.06 2.79 14.25
CA ASP A 74 -12.85 2.63 13.45
C ASP A 74 -11.61 3.07 14.25
N VAL A 75 -11.74 4.05 15.14
CA VAL A 75 -10.67 4.43 16.07
C VAL A 75 -10.26 3.24 16.95
N VAL A 76 -11.22 2.43 17.40
CA VAL A 76 -10.93 1.22 18.18
C VAL A 76 -10.10 0.24 17.37
N LEU A 77 -10.43 0.04 16.09
CA LEU A 77 -9.69 -0.85 15.19
C LEU A 77 -8.27 -0.34 14.91
N VAL A 78 -8.11 0.95 14.62
CA VAL A 78 -6.78 1.55 14.40
C VAL A 78 -5.87 1.36 15.61
N LYS A 79 -6.40 1.56 16.82
CA LYS A 79 -5.64 1.38 18.07
C LYS A 79 -5.18 -0.06 18.32
N GLN A 80 -5.82 -1.06 17.69
CA GLN A 80 -5.40 -2.46 17.79
C GLN A 80 -4.22 -2.78 16.87
N ILE A 81 -3.92 -1.92 15.89
CA ILE A 81 -2.79 -2.10 14.97
C ILE A 81 -1.50 -1.75 15.72
N VAL A 82 -0.65 -2.75 15.91
CA VAL A 82 0.68 -2.58 16.50
C VAL A 82 1.66 -2.21 15.41
N VAL A 83 2.17 -0.98 15.47
CA VAL A 83 3.21 -0.50 14.54
C VAL A 83 4.58 -0.80 15.14
N SER A 84 5.39 -1.60 14.44
CA SER A 84 6.73 -1.95 14.91
C SER A 84 7.62 -0.72 15.08
N SER A 85 8.30 -0.62 16.21
CA SER A 85 9.27 0.43 16.51
C SER A 85 10.53 0.35 15.66
N PHE A 86 10.83 -0.82 15.09
CA PHE A 86 12.07 -1.08 14.35
C PHE A 86 12.10 -0.50 12.94
N GLY A 87 10.99 0.05 12.45
CA GLY A 87 10.97 0.66 11.12
C GLY A 87 10.93 -0.37 9.99
N GLY A 88 9.73 -0.60 9.46
CA GLY A 88 9.52 -1.35 8.21
C GLY A 88 8.64 -0.55 7.26
N GLN A 89 8.76 -0.83 5.96
CA GLN A 89 7.82 -0.33 4.95
C GLN A 89 6.46 -0.99 5.14
N ASP A 90 5.41 -0.33 4.62
CA ASP A 90 4.08 -0.91 4.55
C ASP A 90 4.10 -2.17 3.65
N LEU A 91 3.36 -3.21 4.03
CA LEU A 91 3.33 -4.48 3.30
C LEU A 91 1.91 -4.82 2.87
N LEU A 92 1.73 -5.31 1.65
CA LEU A 92 0.42 -5.86 1.24
C LEU A 92 0.35 -7.34 1.65
N GLY A 93 -0.73 -7.72 2.34
CA GLY A 93 -1.01 -9.10 2.77
C GLY A 93 -2.37 -9.57 2.27
N TRP A 94 -2.56 -10.90 2.22
CA TRP A 94 -3.82 -11.52 1.81
C TRP A 94 -4.49 -12.17 3.03
N ASN A 95 -5.72 -11.76 3.35
CA ASN A 95 -6.43 -12.20 4.55
C ASN A 95 -7.09 -13.59 4.47
N TYR A 96 -7.01 -14.32 3.34
CA TYR A 96 -7.77 -15.57 3.14
C TYR A 96 -6.91 -16.83 2.91
N THR A 97 -5.60 -16.85 3.17
CA THR A 97 -4.76 -18.06 3.06
C THR A 97 -3.75 -18.19 4.21
N ASP A 98 -3.55 -19.41 4.72
CA ASP A 98 -2.67 -19.75 5.86
C ASP A 98 -1.19 -19.40 5.66
N ASP A 99 -0.75 -19.16 4.41
CA ASP A 99 0.65 -18.83 4.09
C ASP A 99 0.92 -17.31 4.09
N GLY A 100 -0.13 -16.50 4.30
CA GLY A 100 -0.21 -15.17 4.93
C GLY A 100 0.53 -13.96 4.36
N MET A 101 1.65 -14.11 3.65
CA MET A 101 2.54 -12.97 3.34
C MET A 101 2.99 -13.00 1.88
N TYR A 102 2.11 -12.57 0.98
CA TYR A 102 2.54 -12.21 -0.36
C TYR A 102 3.08 -10.79 -0.34
N THR A 103 4.41 -10.63 -0.17
CA THR A 103 5.09 -9.43 -0.64
C THR A 103 4.94 -9.35 -2.16
N VAL A 104 3.81 -8.85 -2.64
CA VAL A 104 3.76 -8.29 -3.98
C VAL A 104 4.69 -7.09 -3.93
N LYS A 105 5.93 -7.33 -4.36
CA LYS A 105 6.91 -6.30 -4.66
C LYS A 105 6.17 -5.20 -5.39
N SER A 106 6.09 -4.04 -4.76
CA SER A 106 5.92 -2.68 -5.24
C SER A 106 5.18 -2.47 -6.58
N GLY A 107 5.40 -3.20 -7.67
CA GLY A 107 4.82 -2.96 -9.00
C GLY A 107 3.29 -2.75 -9.06
N TYR A 108 2.46 -3.60 -8.45
CA TYR A 108 1.00 -3.38 -8.47
C TYR A 108 0.57 -2.23 -7.56
N TRP A 109 1.13 -2.18 -6.35
CA TRP A 109 0.83 -1.14 -5.37
C TRP A 109 1.33 0.24 -5.85
N LEU A 110 2.54 0.32 -6.38
CA LEU A 110 3.07 1.44 -7.19
C LEU A 110 2.09 1.74 -8.30
N SER A 111 1.67 0.80 -9.15
CA SER A 111 0.74 1.11 -10.24
C SER A 111 -0.59 1.72 -9.75
N MET A 112 -1.04 1.38 -8.54
CA MET A 112 -2.24 1.95 -7.91
C MET A 112 -2.00 3.33 -7.26
N HIS A 113 -0.77 3.59 -6.77
CA HIS A 113 -0.42 4.81 -6.02
C HIS A 113 0.43 5.81 -6.80
N SER A 114 0.93 5.41 -7.95
CA SER A 114 1.81 6.21 -8.77
C SER A 114 0.99 6.89 -9.85
N ASN A 115 0.84 8.21 -9.72
CA ASN A 115 0.60 9.11 -10.84
C ASN A 115 1.86 9.14 -11.73
N VAL A 116 2.30 7.99 -12.24
CA VAL A 116 3.46 7.92 -13.14
C VAL A 116 3.05 8.51 -14.48
N HIS A 117 3.33 9.82 -14.62
CA HIS A 117 3.94 10.31 -15.84
C HIS A 117 5.07 9.35 -16.20
N GLN A 118 4.81 8.56 -17.25
CA GLN A 118 5.71 7.64 -17.94
C GLN A 118 7.18 7.84 -17.59
N VAL A 119 7.70 7.04 -16.65
CA VAL A 119 9.15 6.85 -16.57
C VAL A 119 9.48 5.86 -17.68
N ASN A 120 9.95 6.41 -18.80
CA ASN A 120 10.43 5.65 -19.94
C ASN A 120 11.54 4.71 -19.46
N PRO A 121 11.43 3.38 -19.63
CA PRO A 121 12.51 2.50 -19.24
C PRO A 121 13.74 2.83 -20.09
N LEU A 122 14.82 3.22 -19.42
CA LEU A 122 16.13 3.43 -20.03
C LEU A 122 16.50 2.17 -20.80
N ARG A 123 16.38 2.26 -22.12
CA ARG A 123 16.81 1.24 -23.07
C ARG A 123 18.34 1.18 -23.02
N GLY A 124 18.86 0.35 -22.13
CA GLY A 124 20.26 -0.01 -22.08
C GLY A 124 20.67 -0.62 -23.41
N SER A 125 21.57 0.07 -24.10
CA SER A 125 22.27 -0.38 -25.29
C SER A 125 22.93 -1.73 -25.02
N VAL A 126 22.62 -2.72 -25.84
CA VAL A 126 23.59 -3.76 -26.20
C VAL A 126 23.97 -3.49 -27.64
N GLU A 127 25.23 -3.11 -27.78
CA GLU A 127 25.91 -2.83 -29.03
C GLU A 127 25.93 -4.09 -29.90
N SER A 128 25.35 -4.00 -31.10
CA SER A 128 25.55 -5.00 -32.14
C SER A 128 26.92 -4.80 -32.78
N GLY A 129 27.89 -5.60 -32.34
CA GLY A 129 29.17 -5.79 -33.04
C GLY A 129 28.99 -6.74 -34.23
N THR A 130 28.78 -6.17 -35.41
CA THR A 130 29.63 -6.30 -36.63
C THR A 130 30.19 -7.67 -37.05
N LEU A 131 29.75 -8.11 -38.25
CA LEU A 131 30.39 -8.94 -39.31
C LEU A 131 30.56 -10.45 -38.99
N GLU A 132 30.47 -11.44 -39.90
CA GLU A 132 30.80 -11.53 -41.33
C GLU A 132 30.34 -12.92 -41.89
N ASN A 133 29.85 -12.92 -43.14
CA ASN A 133 30.03 -13.88 -44.24
C ASN A 133 29.60 -15.38 -44.21
N GLU A 134 29.20 -15.80 -45.42
CA GLU A 134 29.10 -17.15 -46.01
C GLU A 134 27.92 -18.05 -45.60
N CYS A 135 27.37 -18.95 -46.43
CA CYS A 135 27.22 -19.17 -47.88
C CYS A 135 26.46 -20.52 -47.97
N CYS A 136 25.59 -20.69 -48.97
CA CYS A 136 25.07 -21.95 -49.55
C CYS A 136 24.65 -23.13 -48.63
N SER A 137 23.38 -23.54 -48.76
CA SER A 137 23.01 -24.73 -49.56
C SER A 137 21.51 -24.79 -49.83
#